data_AF-A0A804RNK5-F1
#
_entry.id   AF-A0A804RNK5-F1
#
_cell.length_a   1.000
_cell.length_b   1.000
_cell.length_c   1.000
_cell.angle_alpha   90.00
_cell.angle_beta   90.00
_cell.angle_gamma   90.00
#
_symmetry.space_group_name_H-M   'P 1'
#
loop_
_entity.id
_entity.type
_entity.pdbx_description
1 polymer ?
#
loop_
_entity_poly.entity_id
_entity_poly.type
_entity_poly.pdbx_seq_one_letter_code
_entity_poly.pdbx_strand_id
1 'polypeptide(L)'
;MYGSEVSLANPSPSHICMLDFGDPFRKHHMVCRYRNKPQLPWSAISLPSGVFVICMLVGYIVGAAWSHYDNVKEDCRKMEELKNRQRQPMLLNLSSLQLFLMRSERP
;
A
#
# COMPACT_ATOMS: atom_id res chain seq x y z
N MET A 1 54.10 -11.45 -15.66
CA MET A 1 54.84 -10.60 -14.69
C MET A 1 53.80 -9.84 -13.89
N TYR A 2 53.46 -10.34 -12.70
CA TYR A 2 52.49 -9.70 -11.82
C TYR A 2 53.23 -8.77 -10.86
N GLY A 3 52.70 -7.54 -10.77
CA GLY A 3 53.31 -6.40 -10.11
C GLY A 3 53.56 -6.62 -8.62
N SER A 4 54.71 -6.10 -8.21
CA SER A 4 55.27 -6.10 -6.85
C SER A 4 54.31 -5.59 -5.79
N GLU A 5 54.19 -6.37 -4.72
CA GLU A 5 53.52 -6.02 -3.47
C GLU A 5 54.29 -4.89 -2.77
N VAL A 6 53.89 -3.64 -3.02
CA VAL A 6 54.41 -2.50 -2.26
C VAL A 6 53.69 -2.46 -0.91
N SER A 7 54.31 -3.11 0.07
CA SER A 7 54.03 -2.91 1.50
C SER A 7 54.49 -1.51 1.90
N LEU A 8 53.62 -0.52 1.77
CA LEU A 8 53.86 0.80 2.36
C LEU A 8 52.78 1.08 3.40
N ALA A 9 53.27 1.18 4.63
CA ALA A 9 52.52 1.54 5.82
C ALA A 9 51.55 2.70 5.55
N ASN A 10 50.32 2.54 6.05
CA ASN A 10 49.16 3.44 5.97
C ASN A 10 48.34 3.31 4.67
N PRO A 11 47.17 2.63 4.68
CA PRO A 11 46.33 2.51 3.50
C PRO A 11 45.74 3.87 3.12
N SER A 12 46.30 4.49 2.08
CA SER A 12 45.70 5.65 1.44
C SER A 12 44.41 5.24 0.70
N PRO A 13 43.32 6.04 0.77
CA PRO A 13 41.95 5.57 0.45
C PRO A 13 41.62 5.57 -1.06
N SER A 14 42.59 5.30 -1.92
CA SER A 14 42.41 5.30 -3.37
C SER A 14 43.06 4.06 -3.98
N HIS A 15 42.28 3.00 -4.15
CA HIS A 15 42.68 1.84 -4.95
C HIS A 15 42.37 2.15 -6.42
N ILE A 16 43.42 2.32 -7.23
CA ILE A 16 43.31 2.48 -8.68
C ILE A 16 43.18 1.06 -9.26
N CYS A 17 41.99 0.69 -9.73
CA CYS A 17 41.83 -0.53 -10.51
C CYS A 17 42.24 -0.23 -11.96
N MET A 18 43.35 -0.79 -12.40
CA MET A 18 43.69 -0.83 -13.82
C MET A 18 42.89 -1.95 -14.46
N LEU A 19 41.78 -1.59 -15.11
CA LEU A 19 41.04 -2.51 -15.96
C LEU A 19 41.56 -2.34 -17.38
N ASP A 20 42.46 -3.23 -17.79
CA ASP A 20 42.96 -3.26 -19.17
C ASP A 20 41.88 -3.88 -20.08
N PHE A 21 41.26 -3.05 -20.93
CA PHE A 21 40.28 -3.50 -21.93
C PHE A 21 40.94 -4.15 -23.18
N GLY A 22 42.25 -4.38 -23.17
CA GLY A 22 42.98 -4.92 -24.32
C GLY A 22 43.13 -3.95 -25.50
N ASP A 23 42.80 -2.67 -25.28
CA ASP A 23 42.95 -1.58 -26.23
C ASP A 23 44.36 -0.95 -26.09
N PRO A 24 45.24 -1.05 -27.12
CA PRO A 24 46.61 -0.52 -27.06
C PRO A 24 46.69 1.02 -27.15
N PHE A 25 45.63 1.71 -27.57
CA PHE A 25 45.59 3.17 -27.73
C PHE A 25 44.82 3.89 -26.61
N ARG A 26 44.11 3.17 -25.75
CA ARG A 26 43.16 3.73 -24.78
C ARG A 26 43.25 2.97 -23.46
N LYS A 27 44.30 3.30 -22.71
CA LYS A 27 44.43 2.91 -21.30
C LYS A 27 43.41 3.69 -20.48
N HIS A 28 42.23 3.11 -20.31
CA HIS A 28 41.19 3.67 -19.45
C HIS A 28 41.52 3.38 -17.98
N HIS A 29 42.04 4.38 -17.28
CA HIS A 29 42.23 4.30 -15.84
C HIS A 29 40.89 4.48 -15.11
N MET A 30 40.39 3.43 -14.46
CA MET A 30 39.24 3.53 -13.55
C MET A 30 39.74 3.84 -12.14
N VAL A 31 39.64 5.09 -11.73
CA VAL A 31 39.94 5.50 -10.35
C VAL A 31 38.71 5.24 -9.49
N CYS A 32 38.65 4.07 -8.86
CA CYS A 32 37.62 3.77 -7.87
C CYS A 32 37.98 4.45 -6.53
N ARG A 33 37.29 5.54 -6.20
CA ARG A 33 37.41 6.16 -4.87
C ARG A 33 36.61 5.37 -3.83
N TYR A 34 37.19 4.29 -3.29
CA TYR A 34 36.71 3.70 -2.03
C TYR A 34 37.20 4.54 -0.85
N ARG A 35 36.58 5.71 -0.65
CA ARG A 35 37.02 6.69 0.36
C ARG A 35 36.75 6.27 1.81
N ASN A 36 36.10 5.13 2.05
CA ASN A 36 35.87 4.50 3.35
C ASN A 36 35.37 3.07 3.12
N LYS A 37 35.42 2.20 4.15
CA LYS A 37 34.73 0.90 4.18
C LYS A 37 33.32 1.08 3.56
N PRO A 38 32.83 0.19 2.68
CA PRO A 38 31.51 0.35 2.09
C PRO A 38 30.53 0.61 3.23
N GLN A 39 29.90 1.78 3.23
CA GLN A 39 28.89 2.07 4.24
C GLN A 39 27.91 0.90 4.17
N LEU A 40 27.65 0.23 5.30
CA LEU A 40 26.61 -0.80 5.36
C LEU A 40 25.41 -0.26 4.59
N PRO A 41 24.77 -1.04 3.72
CA PRO A 41 23.71 -0.56 2.85
C PRO A 41 22.47 -0.27 3.70
N TRP A 42 22.54 0.79 4.51
CA TRP A 42 21.47 1.24 5.39
C TRP A 42 20.24 1.55 4.56
N SER A 43 20.41 1.99 3.31
CA SER A 43 19.33 2.11 2.33
C SER A 43 18.64 0.78 2.04
N ALA A 44 19.38 -0.32 1.90
CA ALA A 44 18.78 -1.63 1.64
C ALA A 44 17.92 -2.14 2.80
N ILE A 45 18.19 -1.68 4.04
CA ILE A 45 17.39 -2.03 5.22
C ILE A 45 16.27 -1.01 5.46
N SER A 46 16.57 0.28 5.32
CA SER A 46 15.64 1.36 5.63
C SER A 46 14.48 1.42 4.64
N LEU A 47 14.73 1.19 3.35
CA LEU A 47 13.68 1.17 2.33
C LEU A 47 12.58 0.13 2.63
N PRO A 48 12.89 -1.18 2.77
CA PRO A 48 11.85 -2.16 3.06
C PRO A 48 11.18 -1.92 4.43
N SER A 49 11.93 -1.45 5.44
CA SER A 49 11.32 -1.09 6.72
C SER A 49 10.31 0.07 6.61
N GLY A 50 10.61 1.08 5.79
CA GLY A 50 9.71 2.21 5.55
C GLY A 50 8.46 1.77 4.80
N VAL A 51 8.61 0.97 3.75
CA VAL A 51 7.48 0.40 2.99
C VAL A 51 6.60 -0.47 3.91
N PHE A 52 7.21 -1.29 4.76
CA PHE A 52 6.48 -2.12 5.71
C PHE A 52 5.60 -1.30 6.67
N VAL A 53 6.15 -0.22 7.25
CA VAL A 53 5.40 0.69 8.14
C VAL A 53 4.24 1.36 7.40
N ILE A 54 4.45 1.81 6.17
CA ILE A 54 3.41 2.43 5.34
C ILE A 54 2.28 1.42 5.06
N CYS A 55 2.62 0.19 4.66
CA CYS A 55 1.64 -0.86 4.41
C CYS A 55 0.82 -1.20 5.67
N MET A 56 1.47 -1.29 6.84
CA MET A 56 0.79 -1.53 8.12
C MET A 56 -0.17 -0.40 8.49
N LEU A 57 0.23 0.86 8.31
CA LEU A 57 -0.63 2.03 8.55
C LEU A 57 -1.87 2.03 7.64
N VAL A 58 -1.69 1.76 6.34
CA VAL A 58 -2.80 1.67 5.39
C VAL A 58 -3.75 0.53 5.78
N GLY A 59 -3.22 -0.64 6.13
CA GLY A 59 -4.02 -1.78 6.60
C GLY A 59 -4.85 -1.46 7.85
N TYR A 60 -4.27 -0.73 8.81
CA TYR A 60 -4.97 -0.30 10.02
C TYR A 60 -6.14 0.65 9.70
N ILE A 61 -5.92 1.63 8.83
CA ILE A 61 -6.97 2.58 8.41
C ILE A 61 -8.10 1.85 7.68
N VAL A 62 -7.77 0.93 6.78
CA VAL A 62 -8.78 0.15 6.05
C VAL A 62 -9.59 -0.74 7.00
N GLY A 63 -8.93 -1.42 7.94
CA GLY A 63 -9.62 -2.23 8.95
C GLY A 63 -10.58 -1.41 9.82
N ALA A 64 -10.14 -0.22 10.27
CA ALA A 64 -10.98 0.71 11.04
C ALA A 64 -12.14 1.29 10.19
N ALA A 65 -11.89 1.59 8.92
CA ALA A 65 -12.92 2.07 8.00
C ALA A 65 -13.97 0.99 7.70
N TRP A 66 -13.55 -0.28 7.56
CA TRP A 66 -14.46 -1.40 7.35
C TRP A 66 -15.36 -1.68 8.54
N SER A 67 -14.83 -1.66 9.76
CA SER A 67 -15.69 -1.85 10.94
C SER A 67 -16.72 -0.72 11.07
N HIS A 68 -16.34 0.51 10.77
CA HIS A 68 -17.28 1.62 10.72
C HIS A 68 -18.31 1.45 9.60
N TYR A 69 -17.88 1.03 8.40
CA TYR A 69 -18.77 0.80 7.27
C TYR A 69 -19.81 -0.28 7.55
N ASP A 70 -19.41 -1.38 8.20
CA ASP A 70 -20.32 -2.48 8.54
C ASP A 70 -21.40 -2.04 9.54
N ASN A 71 -21.02 -1.28 10.57
CA ASN A 71 -21.97 -0.69 11.52
C ASN A 71 -22.98 0.23 10.83
N VAL A 72 -22.52 1.11 9.95
CA VAL A 72 -23.41 2.02 9.19
C VAL A 72 -24.37 1.23 8.29
N LYS A 73 -23.87 0.19 7.61
CA LYS A 73 -24.68 -0.65 6.73
C LYS A 73 -25.77 -1.40 7.51
N GLU A 74 -25.41 -1.92 8.68
CA GLU A 74 -26.33 -2.61 9.58
C GLU A 74 -27.45 -1.67 10.06
N ASP A 75 -27.10 -0.46 10.47
CA ASP A 75 -28.09 0.52 10.95
C ASP A 75 -28.99 1.03 9.83
N CYS A 76 -28.47 1.19 8.61
CA CYS A 76 -29.31 1.45 7.43
C CYS A 76 -30.31 0.32 7.17
N ARG A 77 -29.89 -0.94 7.30
CA ARG A 77 -30.78 -2.10 7.13
C ARG A 77 -31.89 -2.11 8.16
N LYS A 78 -31.56 -1.89 9.45
CA LYS A 78 -32.56 -1.80 10.53
C LYS A 78 -33.57 -0.68 10.28
N MET A 79 -33.12 0.48 9.79
CA MET A 79 -34.01 1.60 9.47
C MET A 79 -34.97 1.27 8.32
N GLU A 80 -34.50 0.55 7.30
CA GLU A 80 -35.35 0.12 6.19
C GLU A 80 -36.41 -0.89 6.65
N GLU A 81 -36.03 -1.84 7.51
CA GLU A 81 -36.97 -2.80 8.11
C GLU A 81 -38.06 -2.09 8.93
N LEU A 82 -37.68 -1.11 9.76
CA LEU A 82 -38.63 -0.29 10.52
C LEU A 82 -39.56 0.52 9.61
N LYS A 83 -39.03 1.11 8.53
CA LYS A 83 -39.82 1.83 7.54
C LYS A 83 -40.80 0.91 6.83
N ASN A 84 -40.38 -0.32 6.48
CA ASN A 84 -41.25 -1.30 5.84
C ASN A 84 -42.34 -1.80 6.79
N ARG A 85 -42.02 -2.00 8.08
CA ARG A 85 -43.01 -2.35 9.10
C ARG A 85 -44.07 -1.28 9.32
N GLN A 86 -43.74 0.01 9.15
CA GLN A 86 -44.72 1.09 9.18
C GLN A 86 -45.49 1.25 7.86
N ARG A 87 -44.84 1.01 6.73
CA ARG A 87 -45.48 1.13 5.41
C ARG A 87 -46.46 -0.02 5.13
N GLN A 88 -46.15 -1.23 5.60
CA GLN A 88 -47.01 -2.42 5.47
C GLN A 88 -48.46 -2.20 5.94
N PRO A 89 -48.74 -1.73 7.18
CA PRO A 89 -50.10 -1.50 7.64
C PRO A 89 -50.78 -0.35 6.88
N MET A 90 -50.04 0.69 6.48
CA MET A 90 -50.60 1.77 5.64
C MET A 90 -51.04 1.24 4.27
N LEU A 91 -50.22 0.42 3.61
CA LEU A 91 -50.57 -0.20 2.33
C LEU A 91 -51.72 -1.20 2.47
N LEU A 92 -51.76 -1.99 3.54
CA LEU A 92 -52.86 -2.92 3.81
C LEU A 92 -54.18 -2.17 4.06
N ASN A 93 -54.12 -1.07 4.80
CA ASN A 93 -55.27 -0.19 5.01
C ASN A 93 -55.71 0.44 3.69
N LEU A 94 -54.78 0.96 2.88
CA LEU A 94 -55.08 1.53 1.57
C LEU A 94 -55.70 0.50 0.62
N SER A 95 -55.16 -0.73 0.56
CA SER A 95 -55.72 -1.80 -0.26
C SER A 95 -57.09 -2.25 0.23
N SER A 96 -57.30 -2.30 1.55
CA SER A 96 -58.61 -2.62 2.14
C SER A 96 -59.64 -1.55 1.81
N LEU A 97 -59.24 -0.28 1.84
CA LEU A 97 -60.08 0.87 1.50
C LEU A 97 -60.43 0.89 0.00
N GLN A 98 -59.48 0.57 -0.86
CA GLN A 98 -59.71 0.38 -2.30
C GLN A 98 -60.71 -0.77 -2.57
N LEU A 99 -60.55 -1.92 -1.91
CA LEU A 99 -61.49 -3.04 -1.99
C LEU A 99 -62.89 -2.66 -1.51
N PHE A 100 -62.99 -1.88 -0.43
CA PHE A 100 -64.27 -1.39 0.09
C PHE A 100 -64.96 -0.46 -0.90
N LEU A 101 -64.23 0.50 -1.49
CA LEU A 101 -64.78 1.40 -2.52
C LEU A 101 -65.22 0.63 -3.77
N MET A 102 -64.39 -0.31 -4.26
CA MET A 102 -64.73 -1.17 -5.40
C MET A 102 -65.96 -2.06 -5.14
N ARG A 103 -66.24 -2.40 -3.88
CA ARG A 103 -67.43 -3.17 -3.50
C ARG A 103 -68.68 -2.30 -3.34
N SER A 104 -68.52 -1.05 -2.89
CA SER A 104 -69.61 -0.07 -2.77
C SER A 104 -70.12 0.44 -4.12
N GLU A 105 -69.25 0.49 -5.13
CA GLU A 105 -69.58 0.90 -6.52
C GLU A 105 -70.26 -0.22 -7.33
N ARG A 106 -70.49 -1.41 -6.76
CA ARG A 106 -71.27 -2.46 -7.43
C ARG A 106 -72.76 -2.27 -7.08
N PRO A 107 -73.62 -1.94 -8.08
CA PRO A 107 -75.04 -1.64 -7.89
C PRO A 107 -75.87 -2.88 -7.51
#